data_AF-A0A4Y9STB9-F1
#
_entry.id   AF-A0A4Y9STB9-F1
#
_cell.length_a   1.000
_cell.length_b   1.000
_cell.length_c   1.000
_cell.angle_alpha   90.00
_cell.angle_beta   90.00
_cell.angle_gamma   90.00
#
_symmetry.space_group_name_H-M   'P 1'
#
loop_
_entity.id
_entity.type
_entity.pdbx_description
1 polymer ?
#
loop_
_entity_poly.entity_id
_entity_poly.type
_entity_poly.pdbx_seq_one_letter_code
_entity_poly.pdbx_strand_id
1 'polypeptide(L)'
;MAYDGAMSDIYKAHQTGQEKYTYFLLAAAGAAIGFAVQKTEGLRFSWWLLPVGLATICWAASFYAGCQNLLWVQSTMFGNMALLQLQNGTHPEQPPGGDYLNAAIEGTRQALHGNAGTAQSYGKWQFRYLVLGSVLFIAWRVAEMARIS
;
A
#
# COMPACT_ATOMS: atom_id res chain seq x y z
N MET A 1 -30.24 -6.66 12.85
CA MET A 1 -29.58 -7.92 13.27
C MET A 1 -29.04 -8.73 12.08
N ALA A 2 -29.85 -9.27 11.14
CA ALA A 2 -29.30 -10.02 9.99
C ALA A 2 -28.54 -9.14 8.97
N TYR A 3 -29.00 -7.89 8.79
CA TYR A 3 -28.38 -6.91 7.88
C TYR A 3 -27.00 -6.43 8.35
N ASP A 4 -26.81 -6.31 9.67
CA ASP A 4 -25.56 -5.84 10.28
C ASP A 4 -24.43 -6.88 10.10
N GLY A 5 -24.78 -8.17 10.17
CA GLY A 5 -23.86 -9.27 9.88
C GLY A 5 -23.35 -9.23 8.43
N ALA A 6 -24.27 -9.12 7.47
CA ALA A 6 -23.92 -9.09 6.05
C ALA A 6 -22.99 -7.92 5.68
N MET A 7 -23.22 -6.72 6.23
CA MET A 7 -22.32 -5.58 6.00
C MET A 7 -20.94 -5.78 6.62
N SER A 8 -20.87 -6.37 7.81
CA SER A 8 -19.59 -6.69 8.43
C SER A 8 -18.79 -7.71 7.61
N ASP A 9 -19.46 -8.68 6.99
CA ASP A 9 -18.82 -9.71 6.17
C ASP A 9 -18.32 -9.15 4.84
N ILE A 10 -19.09 -8.26 4.19
CA ILE A 10 -18.65 -7.54 2.99
C ILE A 10 -17.41 -6.70 3.29
N TYR A 11 -17.39 -5.99 4.42
CA TYR A 11 -16.25 -5.18 4.81
C TYR A 11 -14.99 -6.03 5.01
N LYS A 12 -15.11 -7.15 5.73
CA LYS A 12 -14.01 -8.11 5.92
C LYS A 12 -13.52 -8.67 4.59
N ALA A 13 -14.44 -9.09 3.72
CA ALA A 13 -14.09 -9.63 2.41
C ALA A 13 -13.34 -8.59 1.54
N HIS A 14 -13.80 -7.34 1.54
CA HIS A 14 -13.13 -6.25 0.84
C HIS A 14 -11.73 -5.99 1.40
N GLN A 15 -11.58 -5.95 2.72
CA GLN A 15 -10.29 -5.75 3.38
C GLN A 15 -9.29 -6.87 3.06
N THR A 16 -9.72 -8.14 3.18
CA THR A 16 -8.90 -9.29 2.80
C THR A 16 -8.52 -9.26 1.32
N GLY A 17 -9.44 -8.80 0.45
CA GLY A 17 -9.16 -8.60 -0.97
C GLY A 17 -8.06 -7.56 -1.21
N GLN A 18 -8.13 -6.42 -0.51
CA GLN A 18 -7.12 -5.36 -0.61
C GLN A 18 -5.75 -5.81 -0.13
N GLU A 19 -5.67 -6.52 1.00
CA GLU A 19 -4.41 -7.04 1.52
C GLU A 19 -3.74 -7.99 0.53
N LYS A 20 -4.49 -8.97 0.01
CA LYS A 20 -3.99 -9.92 -1.00
C LYS A 20 -3.50 -9.19 -2.25
N TYR A 21 -4.22 -8.15 -2.68
CA TYR A 21 -3.83 -7.33 -3.81
C TYR A 21 -2.52 -6.56 -3.54
N THR A 22 -2.36 -5.93 -2.38
CA THR A 22 -1.12 -5.24 -1.99
C THR A 22 0.08 -6.19 -1.95
N TYR A 23 -0.08 -7.40 -1.40
CA TYR A 23 0.97 -8.41 -1.38
C TYR A 23 1.34 -8.91 -2.78
N PHE A 24 0.36 -9.10 -3.66
CA PHE A 24 0.60 -9.45 -5.05
C PHE A 24 1.43 -8.36 -5.75
N LEU A 25 1.08 -7.08 -5.58
CA LEU A 25 1.83 -5.98 -6.18
C LEU A 25 3.26 -5.84 -5.59
N LEU A 26 3.45 -6.10 -4.30
CA LEU A 26 4.77 -6.15 -3.67
C LEU A 26 5.65 -7.25 -4.29
N ALA A 27 5.09 -8.45 -4.45
CA ALA A 27 5.78 -9.57 -5.10
C ALA A 27 6.11 -9.26 -6.56
N ALA A 28 5.17 -8.68 -7.32
CA ALA A 28 5.38 -8.27 -8.70
C ALA A 28 6.49 -7.22 -8.83
N ALA A 29 6.51 -6.21 -7.95
CA ALA A 29 7.58 -5.20 -7.92
C ALA A 29 8.95 -5.83 -7.60
N GLY A 30 9.02 -6.70 -6.59
CA GLY A 30 10.26 -7.40 -6.22
C GLY A 30 10.78 -8.29 -7.35
N ALA A 31 9.90 -9.03 -8.02
CA ALA A 31 10.25 -9.86 -9.17
C ALA A 31 10.75 -9.02 -10.35
N ALA A 32 10.09 -7.88 -10.63
CA ALA A 32 10.50 -6.97 -11.71
C ALA A 32 11.89 -6.35 -11.45
N ILE A 33 12.18 -5.95 -10.21
CA ILE A 33 13.50 -5.46 -9.79
C ILE A 33 14.54 -6.57 -9.99
N GLY A 34 14.29 -7.78 -9.50
CA GLY A 34 15.20 -8.92 -9.67
C GLY A 34 15.47 -9.24 -11.15
N PHE A 35 14.43 -9.18 -11.99
CA PHE A 35 14.56 -9.38 -13.43
C PHE A 35 15.39 -8.29 -14.10
N ALA A 36 15.20 -7.01 -13.74
CA ALA A 36 16.03 -5.93 -14.26
C ALA A 36 17.50 -6.09 -13.88
N VAL A 37 17.79 -6.46 -12.62
CA VAL A 37 19.16 -6.75 -12.18
C VAL A 37 19.78 -7.86 -13.04
N GLN A 38 19.10 -8.99 -13.21
CA GLN A 38 19.58 -10.09 -14.06
C GLN A 38 19.82 -9.67 -15.51
N LYS A 39 18.96 -8.83 -16.09
CA LYS A 39 19.13 -8.36 -17.48
C LYS A 39 20.25 -7.34 -17.66
N THR A 40 20.64 -6.65 -16.59
CA THR A 40 21.72 -5.67 -16.62
C THR A 40 23.05 -6.21 -16.12
N GLU A 41 23.09 -7.47 -15.67
CA GLU A 41 24.29 -8.12 -15.18
C GLU A 41 25.37 -8.21 -16.28
N GLY A 42 26.61 -7.82 -15.93
CA GLY A 42 27.73 -7.81 -16.87
C GLY A 42 27.74 -6.68 -17.90
N LEU A 43 26.70 -5.83 -17.96
CA LEU A 43 26.68 -4.66 -18.84
C LEU A 43 27.47 -3.50 -18.23
N ARG A 44 28.21 -2.76 -19.06
CA ARG A 44 28.82 -1.49 -18.64
C ARG A 44 27.74 -0.42 -18.51
N PHE A 45 27.85 0.41 -17.47
CA PHE A 45 26.96 1.54 -17.29
C PHE A 45 27.02 2.45 -18.53
N SER A 46 25.87 2.64 -19.18
CA SER A 46 25.74 3.42 -20.40
C SER A 46 24.46 4.23 -20.37
N TRP A 47 24.42 5.31 -21.15
CA TRP A 47 23.23 6.16 -21.30
C TRP A 47 21.97 5.37 -21.72
N TRP A 48 22.16 4.22 -22.38
CA TRP A 48 21.07 3.33 -22.79
C TRP A 48 20.42 2.57 -21.63
N LEU A 49 21.07 2.48 -20.47
CA LEU A 49 20.51 1.82 -19.28
C LEU A 49 19.72 2.76 -18.38
N LEU A 50 19.71 4.07 -18.65
CA LEU A 50 18.94 5.03 -17.85
C LEU A 50 17.44 4.71 -17.78
N PRO A 51 16.75 4.32 -18.87
CA PRO A 51 15.35 3.92 -18.80
C PRO A 51 15.10 2.72 -17.88
N VAL A 52 16.02 1.75 -17.86
CA VAL A 52 15.95 0.58 -16.96
C VAL A 52 16.17 1.01 -15.52
N GLY A 53 17.16 1.88 -15.27
CA GLY A 53 17.40 2.44 -13.94
C GLY A 53 16.17 3.19 -13.41
N LEU A 54 15.53 4.01 -14.26
CA LEU A 54 14.31 4.72 -13.90
C LEU A 54 13.14 3.76 -13.65
N ALA A 55 12.97 2.72 -14.48
CA ALA A 55 11.98 1.68 -14.26
C ALA A 55 12.16 0.97 -12.91
N THR A 56 13.40 0.63 -12.56
CA THR A 56 13.75 0.02 -11.27
C THR A 56 13.45 0.95 -10.10
N ILE A 57 13.74 2.25 -10.21
CA ILE A 57 13.38 3.24 -9.19
C ILE A 57 11.85 3.33 -9.04
N CYS A 58 11.09 3.32 -10.14
CA CYS A 58 9.64 3.27 -10.08
C CYS A 58 9.14 2.02 -9.34
N TRP A 59 9.67 0.83 -9.64
CA TRP A 59 9.28 -0.38 -8.92
C TRP A 59 9.69 -0.36 -7.45
N ALA A 60 10.84 0.22 -7.10
CA ALA A 60 11.24 0.42 -5.72
C ALA A 60 10.29 1.39 -4.97
N ALA A 61 9.88 2.48 -5.61
CA ALA A 61 8.87 3.40 -5.08
C ALA A 61 7.51 2.72 -4.90
N SER A 62 7.11 1.88 -5.86
CA SER A 62 5.93 1.02 -5.73
C SER A 62 6.05 0.10 -4.50
N PHE A 63 7.18 -0.57 -4.34
CA PHE A 63 7.41 -1.47 -3.22
C PHE A 63 7.33 -0.74 -1.88
N TYR A 64 7.99 0.41 -1.76
CA TYR A 64 7.92 1.26 -0.57
C TYR A 64 6.48 1.71 -0.27
N ALA A 65 5.74 2.18 -1.28
CA ALA A 65 4.35 2.57 -1.12
C ALA A 65 3.47 1.40 -0.65
N GLY A 66 3.72 0.18 -1.13
CA GLY A 66 3.04 -1.03 -0.66
C GLY A 66 3.31 -1.34 0.81
N CYS A 67 4.57 -1.21 1.27
CA CYS A 67 4.89 -1.36 2.69
C CYS A 67 4.20 -0.29 3.56
N GLN A 68 4.18 0.97 3.11
CA GLN A 68 3.48 2.04 3.82
C GLN A 68 1.98 1.81 3.86
N ASN A 69 1.36 1.35 2.77
CA ASN A 69 -0.05 0.98 2.74
C ASN A 69 -0.36 -0.06 3.84
N LEU A 70 0.43 -1.12 3.95
CA LEU A 70 0.25 -2.15 4.99
C LEU A 70 0.38 -1.58 6.41
N LEU A 71 1.38 -0.73 6.66
CA LEU A 71 1.56 -0.08 7.97
C LEU A 71 0.34 0.77 8.35
N TRP A 72 -0.16 1.60 7.44
CA TRP A 72 -1.32 2.45 7.71
C TRP A 72 -2.63 1.65 7.85
N VAL A 73 -2.79 0.56 7.09
CA VAL A 73 -3.92 -0.38 7.27
C VAL A 73 -3.86 -1.00 8.67
N GLN A 74 -2.69 -1.45 9.12
CA GLN A 74 -2.50 -2.01 10.46
C GLN A 74 -2.79 -0.97 11.55
N SER A 75 -2.30 0.26 11.41
CA SER A 75 -2.63 1.36 12.34
C SER A 75 -4.12 1.66 12.37
N THR A 76 -4.82 1.55 11.23
CA THR A 76 -6.28 1.72 11.15
C THR A 76 -7.02 0.57 11.86
N MET A 77 -6.56 -0.67 11.73
CA MET A 77 -7.14 -1.79 12.48
C MET A 77 -6.96 -1.61 13.99
N PHE A 78 -5.76 -1.22 14.42
CA PHE A 78 -5.46 -1.00 15.83
C PHE A 78 -6.31 0.14 16.42
N GLY A 79 -6.44 1.26 15.69
CA GLY A 79 -7.32 2.36 16.11
C GLY A 79 -8.79 1.95 16.17
N ASN A 80 -9.28 1.07 15.28
CA ASN A 80 -10.65 0.56 15.32
C ASN A 80 -10.87 -0.29 16.57
N MET A 81 -9.90 -1.13 16.92
CA MET A 81 -9.92 -1.90 18.17
C MET A 81 -9.97 -0.98 19.40
N ALA A 82 -9.13 0.07 19.43
CA ALA A 82 -9.14 1.05 20.51
C ALA A 82 -10.48 1.80 20.61
N LEU A 83 -11.07 2.19 19.47
CA LEU A 83 -12.39 2.82 19.41
C LEU A 83 -13.48 1.93 20.00
N LEU A 84 -13.49 0.64 19.62
CA LEU A 84 -14.46 -0.33 20.16
C LEU A 84 -14.28 -0.55 21.67
N GLN A 85 -13.03 -0.58 22.15
CA GLN A 85 -12.75 -0.68 23.59
C GLN A 85 -13.22 0.56 24.35
N LEU A 86 -13.01 1.77 23.80
CA LEU A 86 -13.49 3.02 24.41
C LEU A 86 -15.02 3.04 24.53
N GLN A 87 -15.72 2.59 23.48
CA GLN A 87 -17.18 2.48 23.45
C GLN A 87 -17.72 1.46 24.47
N ASN A 88 -16.99 0.36 24.67
CA ASN A 88 -17.35 -0.69 25.62
C ASN A 88 -16.88 -0.42 27.06
N GLY A 89 -16.14 0.66 27.30
CA GLY A 89 -15.59 0.98 28.62
C GLY A 89 -14.43 0.10 29.05
N THR A 90 -13.79 -0.63 28.13
CA THR A 90 -12.74 -1.61 28.42
C THR A 90 -11.34 -1.14 28.02
N HIS A 91 -11.17 0.13 27.62
CA HIS A 91 -9.88 0.64 27.17
C HIS A 91 -8.91 0.76 28.36
N PRO A 92 -7.62 0.37 28.23
CA PRO A 92 -6.65 0.48 29.33
C PRO A 92 -6.51 1.91 29.89
N GLU A 93 -6.64 2.90 29.02
CA GLU A 93 -6.64 4.33 29.35
C GLU A 93 -8.06 4.91 29.18
N GLN A 94 -9.06 4.30 29.80
CA GLN A 94 -10.45 4.76 29.70
C GLN A 94 -10.60 6.16 30.33
N PRO A 95 -11.06 7.18 29.58
CA PRO A 95 -11.30 8.50 30.14
C PRO A 95 -12.42 8.45 31.17
N PRO A 96 -12.41 9.35 32.17
CA PRO A 96 -13.60 9.59 33.00
C PRO A 96 -14.77 9.97 32.09
N GLY A 97 -15.97 9.44 32.38
CA GLY A 97 -17.15 9.58 31.52
C GLY A 97 -17.57 11.03 31.25
N GLY A 98 -18.58 11.20 30.39
CA GLY A 98 -19.04 12.53 29.96
C GLY A 98 -18.22 13.07 28.79
N ASP A 99 -17.84 14.34 28.84
CA ASP A 99 -17.25 15.05 27.70
C ASP A 99 -15.86 14.52 27.28
N TYR A 100 -15.05 14.05 28.24
CA TYR A 100 -13.73 13.47 27.94
C TYR A 100 -13.82 12.17 27.15
N LEU A 101 -14.81 11.33 27.43
CA LEU A 101 -15.05 10.11 26.67
C LEU A 101 -15.47 10.43 25.23
N ASN A 102 -16.38 11.39 25.06
CA ASN A 102 -16.82 11.83 23.73
C ASN A 102 -15.66 12.41 22.91
N ALA A 103 -14.80 13.23 23.55
CA ALA A 103 -13.62 13.78 22.90
C ALA A 103 -12.62 12.69 22.48
N ALA A 104 -12.38 11.67 23.32
CA ALA A 104 -11.49 10.55 23.00
C ALA A 104 -12.02 9.68 21.85
N ILE A 105 -13.33 9.40 21.84
CA ILE A 105 -14.02 8.68 20.77
C ILE A 105 -13.89 9.44 19.45
N GLU A 106 -14.18 10.74 19.46
CA GLU A 106 -14.15 11.55 18.24
C GLU A 106 -12.73 11.76 17.72
N GLY A 107 -11.75 12.00 18.60
CA GLY A 107 -10.33 12.09 18.23
C GLY A 107 -9.83 10.79 17.59
N THR A 108 -10.20 9.65 18.16
CA THR A 108 -9.83 8.33 17.61
C THR A 108 -10.51 8.08 16.26
N ARG A 109 -11.79 8.44 16.12
CA ARG A 109 -12.51 8.36 14.84
C ARG A 109 -11.88 9.26 13.77
N GLN A 110 -11.48 10.47 14.11
CA GLN A 110 -10.82 11.39 13.18
C GLN A 110 -9.46 10.84 12.73
N ALA A 111 -8.66 10.33 13.66
CA ALA A 111 -7.39 9.69 13.34
C ALA A 111 -7.58 8.46 12.42
N LEU A 112 -8.63 7.67 12.66
CA LEU A 112 -8.98 6.52 11.81
C LEU A 112 -9.30 6.93 10.38
N HIS A 113 -10.13 7.95 10.19
CA HIS A 113 -10.44 8.46 8.85
C HIS A 113 -9.18 8.98 8.14
N GLY A 114 -8.30 9.69 8.84
CA GLY A 114 -7.03 10.17 8.28
C GLY A 114 -6.10 9.02 7.87
N ASN A 115 -5.95 8.02 8.72
CA ASN A 115 -5.11 6.84 8.47
C ASN A 115 -5.63 6.01 7.30
N ALA A 116 -6.95 5.78 7.23
CA ALA A 116 -7.59 5.05 6.13
C ALA A 116 -7.41 5.78 4.79
N GLY A 117 -7.58 7.10 4.76
CA GLY A 117 -7.35 7.91 3.55
C GLY A 117 -5.89 7.86 3.08
N THR A 118 -4.95 7.93 4.03
CA THR A 118 -3.52 7.82 3.76
C THR A 118 -3.15 6.44 3.22
N ALA A 119 -3.65 5.37 3.85
CA ALA A 119 -3.49 4.00 3.37
C ALA A 119 -3.97 3.87 1.91
N GLN A 120 -5.19 4.35 1.62
CA GLN A 120 -5.75 4.30 0.27
C GLN A 120 -4.89 5.05 -0.76
N SER A 121 -4.33 6.21 -0.38
CA SER A 121 -3.44 6.98 -1.24
C SER A 121 -2.18 6.19 -1.60
N TYR A 122 -1.52 5.58 -0.60
CA TYR A 122 -0.34 4.73 -0.83
C TYR A 122 -0.65 3.53 -1.73
N GLY A 123 -1.81 2.90 -1.58
CA GLY A 123 -2.23 1.80 -2.47
C GLY A 123 -2.39 2.25 -3.92
N LYS A 124 -2.96 3.44 -4.16
CA LYS A 124 -3.07 4.03 -5.52
C LYS A 124 -1.68 4.34 -6.10
N TRP A 125 -0.78 4.89 -5.28
CA TRP A 125 0.58 5.21 -5.71
C TRP A 125 1.42 3.96 -6.01
N GLN A 126 1.30 2.89 -5.20
CA GLN A 126 1.92 1.60 -5.47
C GLN A 126 1.59 1.12 -6.88
N PHE A 127 0.30 1.06 -7.23
CA PHE A 127 -0.12 0.65 -8.56
C PHE A 127 0.41 1.56 -9.68
N ARG A 128 0.32 2.89 -9.52
CA ARG A 128 0.81 3.85 -10.52
C ARG A 128 2.29 3.69 -10.80
N TYR A 129 3.11 3.56 -9.76
CA TYR A 129 4.55 3.38 -9.90
C TYR A 129 4.89 2.02 -10.52
N LEU A 130 4.14 0.96 -10.20
CA LEU A 130 4.33 -0.35 -10.82
C LEU A 130 4.13 -0.26 -12.34
N VAL A 131 2.99 0.31 -12.76
CA VAL A 131 2.64 0.46 -14.19
C VAL A 131 3.64 1.36 -14.91
N LEU A 132 4.01 2.49 -14.31
CA LEU A 132 4.99 3.41 -14.90
C LEU A 132 6.35 2.71 -15.13
N GLY A 133 6.83 1.94 -14.15
CA GLY A 133 8.06 1.16 -14.29
C GLY A 133 7.96 0.11 -15.41
N SER A 134 6.82 -0.59 -15.51
CA SER A 134 6.57 -1.55 -16.59
C SER A 134 6.58 -0.91 -17.97
N VAL A 135 5.93 0.24 -18.14
CA VAL A 135 5.92 0.98 -19.41
C VAL A 135 7.33 1.43 -19.81
N LEU A 136 8.10 1.99 -18.87
CA LEU A 136 9.48 2.42 -19.11
C LEU A 136 10.38 1.25 -19.52
N PHE A 137 10.27 0.11 -18.83
CA PHE A 137 11.06 -1.08 -19.15
C PHE A 137 10.72 -1.66 -20.52
N ILE A 138 9.43 -1.72 -20.87
CA ILE A 138 8.98 -2.20 -22.20
C ILE A 138 9.47 -1.25 -23.29
N ALA A 139 9.30 0.06 -23.12
CA ALA A 139 9.76 1.05 -24.09
C ALA A 139 11.26 0.96 -24.33
N TRP A 140 12.04 0.80 -23.25
CA TRP A 140 13.47 0.52 -23.34
C TRP A 140 13.75 -0.75 -24.15
N ARG A 141 13.07 -1.84 -23.84
CA ARG A 141 13.35 -3.12 -24.47
C ARG A 141 13.04 -3.10 -25.97
N VAL A 142 11.98 -2.40 -26.38
CA VAL A 142 11.66 -2.18 -27.79
C VAL A 142 12.73 -1.32 -28.48
N ALA A 143 13.15 -0.22 -27.85
CA ALA A 143 14.20 0.65 -28.38
C ALA A 143 15.56 -0.07 -28.50
N GLU A 144 15.87 -0.98 -27.57
CA GLU A 144 17.05 -1.82 -27.62
C GLU A 144 16.99 -2.82 -28.78
N MET A 145 15.85 -3.50 -28.98
CA MET A 145 15.66 -4.40 -30.12
C MET A 145 15.79 -3.66 -31.47
N ALA A 146 15.22 -2.45 -31.58
CA ALA A 146 15.31 -1.63 -32.78
C ALA A 146 16.73 -1.13 -33.05
N ARG A 147 17.56 -0.96 -32.02
CA ARG A 147 18.97 -0.57 -32.17
C ARG A 147 19.87 -1.72 -32.61
N ILE A 148 19.53 -2.95 -32.20
CA ILE A 148 20.33 -4.16 -32.48
C ILE A 148 19.96 -4.76 -33.85
N SER A 149 18.78 -4.43 -34.39
CA SER A 149 18.31 -4.82 -35.74
C SER A 149 18.93 -3.95 -36.83
#